data_AF-A0A643CJB0-F1
#
_entry.id   AF-A0A643CJB0-F1
#
_cell.length_a   1.000
_cell.length_b   1.000
_cell.length_c   1.000
_cell.angle_alpha   90.00
_cell.angle_beta   90.00
_cell.angle_gamma   90.00
#
_symmetry.space_group_name_H-M   'P 1'
#
loop_
_entity.id
_entity.type
_entity.pdbx_description
1 polymer ?
#
loop_
_entity_poly.entity_id
_entity_poly.type
_entity_poly.pdbx_seq_one_letter_code
_entity_poly.pdbx_strand_id
1 'polypeptide(L)'
;QKGIGMNEPLVDCEGYPRADVDLYRVRTARHNIVCLQNDHKALMKQVEEALHQLHARDKEKQARDLAEARREAMSHGLGQSQDLSPAQAFAIVNSISPGSPASIAGLQVDDEIVEFGSVNTQNFQSLQNIGSVVQHSEG
;
A
#
# COMPACT_ATOMS: atom_id res chain seq x y z
N GLN A 1 -51.55 -3.72 15.90
CA GLN A 1 -50.41 -3.58 16.83
C GLN A 1 -50.84 -2.64 17.97
N LYS A 2 -50.56 -2.96 19.24
CA LYS A 2 -51.05 -2.21 20.41
C LYS A 2 -50.37 -0.82 20.64
N GLY A 3 -49.59 -0.32 19.69
CA GLY A 3 -48.91 0.98 19.80
C GLY A 3 -47.91 1.05 20.95
N ILE A 4 -47.14 -0.02 21.18
CA ILE A 4 -46.14 -0.12 22.25
C ILE A 4 -44.77 -0.32 21.59
N GLY A 5 -44.04 0.77 21.37
CA GLY A 5 -42.63 0.76 20.97
C GLY A 5 -41.77 1.38 22.07
N MET A 6 -40.64 2.00 21.73
CA MET A 6 -39.72 2.61 22.71
C MET A 6 -40.14 4.01 23.18
N ASN A 7 -40.88 4.75 22.35
CA ASN A 7 -41.11 6.18 22.53
C ASN A 7 -42.59 6.53 22.76
N GLU A 8 -43.48 5.55 22.68
CA GLU A 8 -44.91 5.73 22.73
C GLU A 8 -45.38 5.98 24.18
N PRO A 9 -46.42 6.80 24.38
CA PRO A 9 -46.96 7.10 25.70
C PRO A 9 -47.46 5.85 26.42
N LEU A 10 -47.17 5.78 27.72
CA LEU A 10 -47.68 4.75 28.63
C LEU A 10 -48.92 5.20 29.41
N VAL A 11 -49.43 6.39 29.07
CA VAL A 11 -50.65 6.97 29.61
C VAL A 11 -51.67 7.15 28.50
N ASP A 12 -52.95 7.13 28.85
CA ASP A 12 -54.04 7.43 27.92
C ASP A 12 -54.20 8.95 27.70
N CYS A 13 -55.24 9.33 26.95
CA CYS A 13 -55.53 10.73 26.63
C CYS A 13 -55.97 11.56 27.85
N GLU A 14 -56.43 10.92 28.92
CA GLU A 14 -56.83 11.57 30.17
C GLU A 14 -55.67 11.64 31.18
N GLY A 15 -54.52 11.03 30.85
CA GLY A 15 -53.31 11.03 31.68
C GLY A 15 -53.25 9.87 32.68
N TYR A 16 -54.15 8.90 32.60
CA TYR A 16 -54.15 7.73 33.46
C TYR A 16 -53.31 6.59 32.87
N PRO A 17 -52.81 5.67 33.72
CA PRO A 17 -52.04 4.51 33.26
C PRO A 17 -52.87 3.63 32.31
N ARG A 18 -52.33 3.32 31.13
CA ARG A 18 -53.05 2.54 30.11
C ARG A 18 -53.41 1.14 30.60
N ALA A 19 -54.69 0.80 30.60
CA ALA A 19 -55.19 -0.51 31.05
C ALA A 19 -54.99 -1.64 30.01
N ASP A 20 -54.75 -1.32 28.75
CA ASP A 20 -54.56 -2.29 27.66
C ASP A 20 -53.14 -2.89 27.59
N VAL A 21 -52.24 -2.41 28.46
CA VAL A 21 -50.79 -2.66 28.45
C VAL A 21 -50.25 -3.01 29.84
N ASP A 22 -49.34 -3.98 29.90
CA ASP A 22 -48.55 -4.22 31.11
C ASP A 22 -47.40 -3.20 31.21
N LEU A 23 -47.66 -2.11 31.93
CA LEU A 23 -46.76 -0.99 32.10
C LEU A 23 -45.44 -1.39 32.77
N TYR A 24 -45.50 -2.31 33.73
CA TYR A 24 -44.32 -2.76 34.45
C TYR A 24 -43.37 -3.49 33.51
N ARG A 25 -43.89 -4.46 32.75
CA ARG A 25 -43.09 -5.20 31.77
C ARG A 25 -42.54 -4.30 30.67
N VAL A 26 -43.35 -3.36 30.16
CA VAL A 26 -42.90 -2.43 29.12
C VAL A 26 -41.80 -1.52 29.64
N ARG A 27 -41.93 -0.97 30.85
CA ARG A 27 -40.91 -0.09 31.44
C ARG A 27 -39.60 -0.83 31.67
N THR A 28 -39.66 -2.05 32.20
CA THR A 28 -38.49 -2.91 32.39
C THR A 28 -37.83 -3.24 31.05
N ALA A 29 -38.60 -3.64 30.04
CA ALA A 29 -38.09 -3.93 28.71
C ALA A 29 -37.42 -2.70 28.06
N ARG A 30 -38.08 -1.52 28.10
CA ARG A 30 -37.51 -0.27 27.58
C ARG A 30 -36.21 0.10 28.29
N HIS A 31 -36.17 -0.01 29.61
CA HIS A 31 -34.96 0.25 30.39
C HIS A 31 -33.81 -0.66 29.95
N ASN A 32 -34.06 -1.97 29.87
CA ASN A 32 -33.04 -2.94 29.46
C ASN A 32 -32.53 -2.67 28.04
N ILE A 33 -33.43 -2.35 27.10
CA ILE A 33 -33.06 -2.00 25.73
C ILE A 33 -32.17 -0.75 25.71
N VAL A 34 -32.53 0.30 26.44
CA VAL A 34 -31.73 1.53 26.51
C VAL A 34 -30.34 1.26 27.09
N CYS A 35 -30.24 0.46 28.17
CA CYS A 35 -28.96 0.07 28.73
C CYS A 35 -28.09 -0.67 27.70
N LEU A 36 -28.65 -1.68 27.04
CA LEU A 36 -27.94 -2.44 26.01
C LEU A 36 -27.50 -1.56 24.82
N GLN A 37 -28.34 -0.63 24.39
CA GLN A 37 -28.01 0.31 23.32
C GLN A 37 -26.87 1.25 23.72
N ASN A 38 -26.88 1.74 24.95
CA ASN A 38 -25.82 2.59 25.48
C ASN A 38 -24.50 1.82 25.61
N ASP A 39 -24.55 0.60 26.13
CA ASP A 39 -23.37 -0.27 26.26
C ASP A 39 -22.79 -0.60 24.89
N HIS A 40 -23.64 -0.96 23.92
CA HIS A 40 -23.21 -1.20 22.55
C HIS A 40 -22.55 0.05 21.95
N LYS A 41 -23.15 1.23 22.13
CA LYS A 41 -22.57 2.49 21.65
C LYS A 41 -21.21 2.77 22.29
N ALA A 42 -21.06 2.50 23.58
CA ALA A 42 -19.81 2.66 24.31
C ALA A 42 -18.72 1.69 23.79
N LEU A 43 -19.07 0.42 23.60
CA LEU A 43 -18.16 -0.59 23.06
C LEU A 43 -17.71 -0.25 21.63
N MET A 44 -18.64 0.17 20.76
CA MET A 44 -18.29 0.55 19.39
C MET A 44 -17.35 1.76 19.35
N LYS A 45 -17.54 2.73 20.24
CA LYS A 45 -16.62 3.87 20.38
C LYS A 45 -15.21 3.42 20.79
N GLN A 46 -15.10 2.46 21.73
CA GLN A 46 -13.80 1.92 22.13
C GLN A 46 -13.10 1.19 20.98
N VAL A 47 -13.85 0.43 20.17
CA VAL A 47 -13.32 -0.25 18.98
C VAL A 47 -12.79 0.76 17.97
N GLU A 48 -13.55 1.82 17.68
CA GLU A 48 -13.14 2.90 16.79
C GLU A 48 -11.85 3.58 17.27
N GLU A 49 -11.78 3.95 18.57
CA GLU A 49 -10.59 4.56 19.16
C GLU A 49 -9.36 3.65 19.08
N ALA A 50 -9.52 2.36 19.36
CA ALA A 50 -8.42 1.39 19.29
C ALA A 50 -7.89 1.22 17.86
N LEU A 51 -8.77 1.20 16.86
CA LEU A 51 -8.39 1.09 15.45
C LEU A 51 -7.60 2.33 15.00
N HIS A 52 -8.06 3.52 15.36
CA HIS A 52 -7.34 4.76 15.08
C HIS A 52 -5.95 4.78 15.74
N GLN A 53 -5.83 4.32 16.99
CA GLN A 53 -4.55 4.24 17.68
C GLN A 53 -3.58 3.27 17.00
N LEU A 54 -4.05 2.11 16.54
CA LEU A 54 -3.23 1.13 15.82
C LEU A 54 -2.69 1.72 14.52
N HIS A 55 -3.56 2.30 13.70
CA HIS A 55 -3.14 2.92 12.43
C HIS A 55 -2.21 4.13 12.64
N ALA A 56 -2.44 4.94 13.69
CA ALA A 56 -1.56 6.05 14.02
C ALA A 56 -0.15 5.57 14.39
N ARG A 57 -0.06 4.50 15.21
CA ARG A 57 1.23 3.89 15.59
C ARG A 57 1.95 3.28 14.39
N ASP A 58 1.24 2.55 13.54
CA ASP A 58 1.83 1.94 12.35
C ASP A 58 2.36 2.99 11.37
N LYS A 59 1.58 4.06 11.14
CA LYS A 59 2.00 5.19 10.30
C LYS A 59 3.23 5.89 10.87
N GLU A 60 3.28 6.10 12.19
CA GLU A 60 4.45 6.70 12.84
C GLU A 60 5.68 5.79 12.73
N LYS A 61 5.53 4.48 12.99
CA LYS A 61 6.60 3.50 12.82
C LYS A 61 7.10 3.47 11.38
N GLN A 62 6.21 3.38 10.40
CA GLN A 62 6.57 3.40 8.99
C GLN A 62 7.31 4.68 8.60
N ALA A 63 6.88 5.84 9.09
CA ALA A 63 7.55 7.10 8.84
C ALA A 63 8.95 7.15 9.48
N ARG A 64 9.12 6.60 10.69
CA ARG A 64 10.41 6.47 11.37
C ARG A 64 11.34 5.52 10.61
N ASP A 65 10.86 4.34 10.27
CA ASP A 65 11.61 3.31 9.53
C ASP A 65 12.07 3.87 8.17
N LEU A 66 11.20 4.61 7.45
CA LEU A 66 11.55 5.26 6.18
C LEU A 66 12.58 6.39 6.38
N ALA A 67 12.45 7.19 7.44
CA ALA A 67 13.41 8.24 7.75
C ALA A 67 14.78 7.66 8.14
N GLU A 68 14.81 6.54 8.86
CA GLU A 68 16.02 5.81 9.23
C GLU A 68 16.69 5.20 8.01
N ALA A 69 15.96 4.45 7.18
CA ALA A 69 16.48 3.91 5.92
C ALA A 69 17.05 5.02 5.02
N ARG A 70 16.40 6.20 4.97
CA ARG A 70 16.92 7.35 4.24
C ARG A 70 18.21 7.92 4.83
N ARG A 71 18.35 7.95 6.16
CA ARG A 71 19.59 8.37 6.83
C ARG A 71 20.70 7.36 6.60
N GLU A 72 20.41 6.06 6.69
CA GLU A 72 21.36 4.98 6.41
C GLU A 72 21.82 4.99 4.95
N ALA A 73 20.92 5.23 4.00
CA ALA A 73 21.29 5.42 2.59
C ALA A 73 22.22 6.63 2.39
N MET A 74 21.99 7.74 3.11
CA MET A 74 22.87 8.91 3.05
C MET A 74 24.23 8.70 3.76
N SER A 75 24.28 7.91 4.84
CA SER A 75 25.54 7.62 5.54
C SER A 75 26.38 6.57 4.81
N HIS A 76 25.76 5.55 4.18
CA HIS A 76 26.46 4.63 3.29
C HIS A 76 26.92 5.28 1.98
N GLY A 77 26.29 6.38 1.54
CA GLY A 77 26.78 7.22 0.45
C GLY A 77 28.11 7.95 0.72
N LEU A 78 28.62 7.95 1.97
CA LEU A 78 29.89 8.57 2.34
C LEU A 78 31.00 7.55 2.67
N GLY A 79 30.70 6.24 2.64
CA GLY A 79 31.63 5.17 3.03
C GLY A 79 31.87 4.08 1.99
N GLN A 80 31.14 4.07 0.88
CA GLN A 80 31.34 3.14 -0.24
C GLN A 80 31.36 3.91 -1.57
N SER A 81 32.38 4.72 -1.77
CA SER A 81 32.81 5.14 -3.10
C SER A 81 33.61 4.02 -3.76
N GLN A 82 32.95 2.89 -4.03
CA GLN A 82 33.38 1.93 -5.04
C GLN A 82 32.18 1.73 -5.96
N ASP A 83 32.23 2.45 -7.09
CA ASP A 83 31.44 2.27 -8.31
C ASP A 83 29.92 2.14 -8.20
N LEU A 84 29.27 3.25 -7.82
CA LEU A 84 27.98 3.62 -8.40
C LEU A 84 28.12 4.95 -9.13
N SER A 85 29.15 5.05 -9.99
CA SER A 85 29.00 5.90 -11.16
C SER A 85 27.81 5.33 -11.95
N PRO A 86 26.88 6.16 -12.47
CA PRO A 86 25.87 5.66 -13.39
C PRO A 86 26.59 4.85 -14.46
N ALA A 87 26.15 3.60 -14.69
CA ALA A 87 26.80 2.70 -15.65
C ALA A 87 26.99 3.44 -16.97
N GLN A 88 28.22 3.82 -17.26
CA GLN A 88 28.52 4.67 -18.41
C GLN A 88 28.24 3.84 -19.67
N ALA A 89 27.49 4.40 -20.63
CA ALA A 89 27.31 3.74 -21.90
C ALA A 89 28.63 3.75 -22.69
N PHE A 90 29.00 2.63 -23.31
CA PHE A 90 30.20 2.54 -24.14
C PHE A 90 29.90 2.50 -25.65
N ALA A 91 28.63 2.28 -26.02
CA ALA A 91 28.19 2.23 -27.41
C ALA A 91 26.76 2.76 -27.53
N ILE A 92 26.41 3.23 -28.73
CA ILE A 92 25.06 3.68 -29.09
C ILE A 92 24.61 2.89 -30.32
N VAL A 93 23.34 2.52 -30.36
CA VAL A 93 22.76 1.80 -31.50
C VAL A 93 22.56 2.76 -32.68
N ASN A 94 23.37 2.60 -33.72
CA ASN A 94 23.32 3.49 -34.90
C ASN A 94 22.28 3.06 -35.95
N SER A 95 22.00 1.75 -36.07
CA SER A 95 21.06 1.23 -37.07
C SER A 95 20.61 -0.18 -36.72
N ILE A 96 19.36 -0.52 -37.06
CA ILE A 96 18.79 -1.85 -36.87
C ILE A 96 18.16 -2.32 -38.19
N SER A 97 18.51 -3.54 -38.61
CA SER A 97 17.90 -4.16 -39.79
C SER A 97 16.49 -4.67 -39.47
N PRO A 98 15.48 -4.36 -40.30
CA PRO A 98 14.11 -4.86 -40.12
C PRO A 98 14.07 -6.40 -40.09
N GLY A 99 13.38 -6.98 -39.11
CA GLY A 99 13.25 -8.44 -38.96
C GLY A 99 14.49 -9.14 -38.37
N SER A 100 15.51 -8.40 -37.93
CA SER A 100 16.64 -8.94 -37.17
C SER A 100 16.24 -9.31 -35.72
N PRO A 101 17.02 -10.17 -35.02
CA PRO A 101 16.77 -10.48 -33.61
C PRO A 101 16.68 -9.24 -32.72
N ALA A 102 17.53 -8.23 -32.97
CA ALA A 102 17.51 -6.97 -32.24
C ALA A 102 16.21 -6.18 -32.46
N SER A 103 15.67 -6.19 -33.68
CA SER A 103 14.38 -5.56 -34.00
C SER A 103 13.21 -6.24 -33.30
N ILE A 104 13.21 -7.57 -33.21
CA ILE A 104 12.17 -8.35 -32.53
C ILE A 104 12.27 -8.20 -31.01
N ALA A 105 13.50 -8.10 -30.49
CA ALA A 105 13.76 -7.86 -29.07
C ALA A 105 13.39 -6.44 -28.62
N GLY A 106 13.06 -5.54 -29.55
CA GLY A 106 12.59 -4.18 -29.24
C GLY A 106 13.70 -3.14 -29.05
N LEU A 107 14.94 -3.45 -29.45
CA LEU A 107 16.03 -2.49 -29.48
C LEU A 107 15.70 -1.36 -30.47
N GLN A 108 16.12 -0.14 -30.17
CA GLN A 108 15.87 1.05 -30.98
C GLN A 108 17.17 1.77 -31.36
N VAL A 109 17.10 2.57 -32.43
CA VAL A 109 18.18 3.51 -32.77
C VAL A 109 18.28 4.54 -31.64
N ASP A 110 19.51 4.95 -31.32
CA ASP A 110 19.88 5.83 -30.20
C ASP A 110 19.80 5.21 -28.80
N ASP A 111 19.55 3.90 -28.68
CA ASP A 111 19.69 3.19 -27.40
C ASP A 111 21.17 3.19 -26.94
N GLU A 112 21.37 3.48 -25.67
CA GLU A 112 22.67 3.46 -25.00
C GLU A 112 22.98 2.07 -24.43
N ILE A 113 24.11 1.48 -24.84
CA ILE A 113 24.56 0.17 -24.39
C ILE A 113 25.52 0.33 -23.22
N VAL A 114 25.08 -0.12 -22.05
CA VAL A 114 25.88 -0.15 -20.81
C VAL A 114 26.64 -1.46 -20.65
N GLU A 115 26.08 -2.56 -21.14
CA GLU A 115 26.66 -3.91 -21.07
C GLU A 115 26.13 -4.76 -22.23
N PHE A 116 26.98 -5.62 -22.78
CA PHE A 116 26.62 -6.60 -23.81
C PHE A 116 27.25 -7.96 -23.49
N GLY A 117 26.45 -8.87 -22.91
CA GLY A 117 26.95 -10.15 -22.42
C GLY A 117 27.96 -9.95 -21.29
N SER A 118 29.23 -10.27 -21.53
CA SER A 118 30.33 -10.03 -20.58
C SER A 118 31.11 -8.74 -20.86
N VAL A 119 30.73 -7.98 -21.88
CA VAL A 119 31.43 -6.76 -22.32
C VAL A 119 30.79 -5.52 -21.69
N ASN A 120 31.59 -4.67 -21.04
CA ASN A 120 31.19 -3.43 -20.38
C ASN A 120 32.25 -2.33 -20.61
N THR A 121 32.04 -1.14 -20.06
CA THR A 121 32.98 0.00 -20.19
C THR A 121 34.41 -0.29 -19.74
N GLN A 122 34.60 -1.22 -18.81
CA GLN A 122 35.92 -1.52 -18.25
C GLN A 122 36.73 -2.44 -19.16
N ASN A 123 36.08 -3.23 -20.01
CA ASN A 123 36.72 -4.24 -20.87
C ASN A 123 36.45 -4.07 -22.38
N PHE A 124 35.67 -3.07 -22.79
CA PHE A 124 35.42 -2.76 -24.19
C PHE A 124 36.67 -2.18 -24.86
N GLN A 125 37.24 -2.91 -25.83
CA GLN A 125 38.41 -2.48 -26.60
C GLN A 125 38.07 -2.25 -28.07
N SER A 126 37.21 -3.09 -28.65
CA SER A 126 36.75 -2.96 -30.04
C SER A 126 35.43 -3.67 -30.25
N LEU A 127 34.74 -3.35 -31.35
CA LEU A 127 33.51 -4.03 -31.77
C LEU A 127 33.70 -5.54 -32.02
N GLN A 128 34.94 -6.01 -32.21
CA GLN A 128 35.22 -7.45 -32.32
C GLN A 128 34.87 -8.21 -31.03
N ASN A 129 34.98 -7.55 -29.86
CA ASN A 129 34.61 -8.14 -28.57
C ASN A 129 33.10 -8.42 -28.49
N ILE A 130 32.28 -7.58 -29.10
CA ILE A 130 30.83 -7.80 -29.19
C ILE A 130 30.55 -8.95 -30.18
N GLY A 131 31.22 -8.94 -31.34
CA GLY A 131 31.07 -9.98 -32.36
C GLY A 131 31.40 -11.39 -31.85
N SER A 132 32.44 -11.53 -31.03
CA SER A 132 32.78 -12.83 -30.41
C SER A 132 31.69 -13.31 -29.46
N VAL A 133 31.11 -12.44 -28.62
CA VAL A 133 29.99 -12.80 -27.72
C VAL A 133 28.77 -13.25 -28.51
N VAL A 134 28.44 -12.56 -29.60
CA VAL A 134 27.31 -12.95 -30.48
C VAL A 134 27.55 -14.32 -31.12
N GLN A 135 28.75 -14.56 -31.65
CA GLN A 135 29.07 -15.84 -32.30
C GLN A 135 28.97 -17.04 -31.34
N HIS A 136 29.25 -16.85 -30.05
CA HIS A 136 29.08 -17.90 -29.04
C HIS A 136 27.64 -18.02 -28.50
N SER A 137 26.78 -17.05 -28.82
CA SER A 137 25.38 -17.00 -28.38
C SER A 137 24.40 -17.48 -29.47
N GLU A 138 24.86 -17.60 -30.71
CA GLU A 138 24.11 -18.20 -31.82
C GLU A 138 24.33 -19.72 -31.83
N GLY A 139 23.35 -20.47 -31.33
CA GLY A 139 23.25 -21.93 -31.36
C GLY A 139 21.84 -22.38 -31.69
#